data_AF-A0A1F8PF19-F1
#
_entry.id   AF-A0A1F8PF19-F1
#
_cell.length_a   1.000
_cell.length_b   1.000
_cell.length_c   1.000
_cell.angle_alpha   90.00
_cell.angle_beta   90.00
_cell.angle_gamma   90.00
#
_symmetry.space_group_name_H-M   'P 1'
#
loop_
_entity.id
_entity.type
_entity.pdbx_description
1 polymer ?
#
loop_
_entity_poly.entity_id
_entity_poly.type
_entity_poly.pdbx_seq_one_letter_code
_entity_poly.pdbx_strand_id
1 'polypeptide(L)'
;MIDFTHYGISRIKELCDQSNIKLVYAIIPFPAQVNALEWASGKATWGYARDEVITSTRYQDLLKGFLEANHIQYIDLLPYFKEAGKTERLFLDYDGHWNANGNRIAAEAAFESIMKLIKPR
;
A
#
# COMPACT_ATOMS: atom_id res chain seq x y z
N MET A 1 3.00 -17.92 -9.40
CA MET A 1 3.00 -17.17 -8.12
C MET A 1 1.89 -16.11 -8.12
N ILE A 2 1.80 -15.26 -9.16
CA ILE A 2 0.69 -14.30 -9.33
C ILE A 2 -0.69 -14.98 -9.29
N ASP A 3 -0.84 -16.13 -9.98
CA ASP A 3 -2.12 -16.85 -10.02
C ASP A 3 -2.60 -17.30 -8.63
N PHE A 4 -1.66 -17.65 -7.73
CA PHE A 4 -2.01 -18.03 -6.36
C PHE A 4 -2.48 -16.84 -5.54
N THR A 5 -1.81 -15.69 -5.67
CA THR A 5 -2.24 -14.43 -5.02
C THR A 5 -3.62 -13.99 -5.51
N HIS A 6 -3.84 -14.00 -6.82
CA HIS A 6 -5.13 -13.66 -7.42
C HIS A 6 -6.24 -14.61 -6.96
N TYR A 7 -5.97 -15.91 -6.94
CA TYR A 7 -6.92 -16.90 -6.40
C TYR A 7 -7.28 -16.62 -4.94
N GLY A 8 -6.29 -16.32 -4.09
CA GLY A 8 -6.53 -15.97 -2.68
C GLY A 8 -7.39 -14.71 -2.53
N ILE A 9 -7.11 -13.67 -3.31
CA ILE A 9 -7.89 -12.42 -3.31
C ILE A 9 -9.33 -12.69 -3.74
N SER A 10 -9.55 -13.43 -4.83
CA SER A 10 -10.89 -13.82 -5.29
C SER A 10 -11.63 -14.59 -4.21
N ARG A 11 -10.98 -15.52 -3.52
CA ARG A 11 -11.64 -16.32 -2.49
C ARG A 11 -12.04 -15.49 -1.27
N ILE A 12 -11.20 -14.53 -0.86
CA ILE A 12 -11.56 -13.60 0.23
C ILE A 12 -12.73 -12.71 -0.20
N LYS A 13 -12.72 -12.20 -1.44
CA LYS A 13 -13.82 -11.41 -2.00
C LYS A 13 -15.14 -12.17 -1.99
N GLU A 14 -15.14 -13.42 -2.46
CA GLU A 14 -16.33 -14.29 -2.45
C GLU A 14 -16.89 -14.49 -1.04
N LEU A 15 -16.03 -14.75 -0.05
CA LEU A 15 -16.44 -14.91 1.35
C LEU A 15 -17.04 -13.62 1.92
N CYS A 16 -16.44 -12.46 1.61
CA CYS A 16 -16.96 -11.17 2.01
C CYS A 16 -18.34 -10.89 1.37
N ASP A 17 -18.51 -11.16 0.08
CA ASP A 17 -19.77 -10.96 -0.63
C ASP A 17 -20.89 -11.85 -0.06
N GLN A 18 -20.60 -13.13 0.18
CA GLN A 18 -21.53 -14.08 0.81
C GLN A 18 -21.96 -13.63 2.22
N SER A 19 -21.11 -12.87 2.90
CA SER A 19 -21.34 -12.38 4.25
C SER A 19 -21.83 -10.93 4.30
N ASN A 20 -22.11 -10.30 3.15
CA ASN A 20 -22.46 -8.88 3.03
C ASN A 20 -21.43 -7.93 3.71
N ILE A 21 -20.14 -8.25 3.57
CA ILE A 21 -19.02 -7.46 4.08
C ILE A 21 -18.39 -6.69 2.92
N LYS A 22 -18.25 -5.37 3.06
CA LYS A 22 -17.50 -4.56 2.08
C LYS A 22 -16.00 -4.79 2.28
N LEU A 23 -15.32 -5.26 1.24
CA LEU A 23 -13.88 -5.49 1.23
C LEU A 23 -13.15 -4.37 0.50
N VAL A 24 -12.07 -3.86 1.09
CA VAL A 24 -11.15 -2.89 0.48
C VAL A 24 -9.72 -3.35 0.73
N TYR A 25 -8.90 -3.44 -0.32
CA TYR A 25 -7.48 -3.76 -0.19
C TYR A 25 -6.64 -2.49 -0.08
N ALA A 26 -5.73 -2.43 0.90
CA ALA A 26 -4.69 -1.41 0.96
C ALA A 26 -3.39 -1.94 0.35
N ILE A 27 -2.85 -1.25 -0.65
CA ILE A 27 -1.57 -1.57 -1.28
C ILE A 27 -0.50 -0.76 -0.57
N ILE A 28 0.36 -1.46 0.19
CA ILE A 28 1.39 -0.85 1.02
C ILE A 28 2.65 -0.58 0.16
N PRO A 29 3.18 0.65 0.13
CA PRO A 29 4.42 0.95 -0.56
C PRO A 29 5.62 0.38 0.18
N PHE A 30 6.67 0.03 -0.56
CA PHE A 30 7.96 -0.23 0.05
C PHE A 30 8.69 1.09 0.37
N PRO A 31 9.47 1.21 1.47
CA PRO A 31 10.09 2.47 1.86
C PRO A 31 10.95 3.10 0.74
N ALA A 32 11.73 2.27 0.04
CA ALA A 32 12.58 2.72 -1.06
C ALA A 32 11.79 3.23 -2.29
N GLN A 33 10.48 2.98 -2.39
CA GLN A 33 9.63 3.56 -3.42
C GLN A 33 9.17 4.98 -3.07
N VAL A 34 9.22 5.37 -1.79
CA VAL A 34 8.77 6.68 -1.31
C VAL A 34 9.83 7.73 -1.58
N ASN A 35 11.04 7.54 -1.05
CA ASN A 35 12.21 8.36 -1.37
C ASN A 35 13.51 7.66 -0.92
N ALA A 36 14.66 8.29 -1.19
CA ALA A 36 15.98 7.76 -0.85
C ALA A 36 16.25 7.72 0.68
N LEU A 37 15.61 8.60 1.46
CA LEU A 37 15.87 8.80 2.89
C LEU A 37 15.05 7.86 3.78
N GLU A 38 13.96 7.29 3.29
CA GLU A 38 13.19 6.29 4.03
C GLU A 38 14.00 5.01 4.19
N TRP A 39 14.11 4.55 5.45
CA TRP A 39 14.83 3.32 5.81
C TRP A 39 16.29 3.30 5.33
N ALA A 40 16.92 4.47 5.18
CA ALA A 40 18.23 4.60 4.54
C ALA A 40 19.32 3.78 5.27
N SER A 41 19.34 3.81 6.61
CA SER A 41 20.36 3.05 7.36
C SER A 41 20.07 1.55 7.35
N GLY A 42 18.79 1.16 7.36
CA GLY A 42 18.34 -0.22 7.27
C GLY A 42 18.55 -0.86 5.91
N LYS A 43 18.49 -0.10 4.81
CA LYS A 43 18.79 -0.61 3.44
C LYS A 43 20.09 -1.40 3.38
N ALA A 44 21.15 -0.88 4.00
CA ALA A 44 22.47 -1.50 3.99
C ALA A 44 22.48 -2.88 4.66
N THR A 45 21.66 -3.12 5.69
CA THR A 45 21.58 -4.43 6.36
C THR A 45 20.88 -5.48 5.49
N TRP A 46 20.20 -5.05 4.43
CA TRP A 46 19.48 -5.91 3.47
C TRP A 46 20.14 -5.93 2.09
N GLY A 47 21.35 -5.36 1.95
CA GLY A 47 22.13 -5.40 0.71
C GLY A 47 21.79 -4.32 -0.32
N TYR A 48 20.96 -3.33 0.04
CA TYR A 48 20.63 -2.19 -0.82
C TYR A 48 21.62 -1.03 -0.63
N ALA A 49 21.78 -0.20 -1.66
CA ALA A 49 22.47 1.08 -1.47
C ALA A 49 21.63 2.01 -0.59
N ARG A 50 22.29 2.84 0.24
CA ARG A 50 21.63 3.73 1.21
C ARG A 50 20.65 4.70 0.55
N ASP A 51 21.01 5.19 -0.63
CA ASP A 51 20.26 6.14 -1.43
C ASP A 51 19.44 5.47 -2.54
N GLU A 52 19.32 4.14 -2.52
CA GLU A 52 18.57 3.42 -3.55
C GLU A 52 17.10 3.83 -3.54
N VAL A 53 16.58 4.11 -4.74
CA VAL A 53 15.17 4.45 -4.98
C VAL A 53 14.59 3.45 -5.99
N ILE A 54 13.50 2.82 -5.60
CA ILE A 54 12.76 1.91 -6.47
C ILE A 54 11.66 2.71 -7.19
N THR A 55 11.89 3.00 -8.47
CA THR A 55 10.93 3.75 -9.29
C THR A 55 9.85 2.88 -9.91
N SER A 56 10.10 1.57 -10.03
CA SER A 56 9.15 0.62 -10.63
C SER A 56 7.89 0.49 -9.79
N THR A 57 6.74 0.57 -10.46
CA THR A 57 5.40 0.28 -9.91
C THR A 57 4.83 -1.04 -10.42
N ARG A 58 5.62 -1.83 -11.17
CA ARG A 58 5.14 -3.01 -11.92
C ARG A 58 4.25 -3.94 -11.10
N TYR A 59 4.64 -4.28 -9.87
CA TYR A 59 3.84 -5.19 -9.05
C TYR A 59 2.57 -4.53 -8.49
N GLN A 60 2.62 -3.23 -8.16
CA GLN A 60 1.42 -2.48 -7.83
C GLN A 60 0.47 -2.42 -9.00
N ASP A 61 0.95 -2.13 -10.21
CA ASP A 61 0.13 -2.01 -11.41
C ASP A 61 -0.51 -3.34 -11.81
N LEU A 62 0.22 -4.46 -11.68
CA LEU A 62 -0.35 -5.81 -11.89
C LEU A 62 -1.49 -6.10 -10.91
N LEU A 63 -1.30 -5.79 -9.63
CA LEU A 63 -2.33 -5.99 -8.60
C LEU A 63 -3.53 -5.06 -8.84
N LYS A 64 -3.30 -3.78 -9.13
CA LYS A 64 -4.35 -2.80 -9.43
C LYS A 64 -5.18 -3.23 -10.63
N GLY A 65 -4.53 -3.62 -11.73
CA GLY A 65 -5.22 -4.12 -12.92
C GLY A 65 -6.09 -5.35 -12.62
N PHE A 66 -5.62 -6.28 -11.80
CA PHE A 66 -6.43 -7.42 -11.36
C PHE A 66 -7.64 -6.99 -10.51
N LEU A 67 -7.41 -6.12 -9.51
CA LEU A 67 -8.48 -5.63 -8.62
C LEU A 67 -9.55 -4.85 -9.42
N GLU A 68 -9.14 -4.00 -10.35
CA GLU A 68 -10.03 -3.23 -11.24
C GLU A 68 -10.86 -4.13 -12.15
N ALA A 69 -10.20 -5.09 -12.81
CA ALA A 69 -10.88 -6.05 -13.70
C ALA A 69 -11.92 -6.92 -12.97
N ASN A 70 -11.77 -7.11 -11.66
CA ASN A 70 -12.70 -7.87 -10.83
C ASN A 70 -13.60 -6.99 -9.96
N HIS A 71 -13.63 -5.67 -10.19
CA HIS A 71 -14.43 -4.70 -9.44
C HIS A 71 -14.20 -4.74 -7.91
N ILE A 72 -12.97 -5.04 -7.48
CA ILE A 72 -12.56 -5.07 -6.08
C ILE A 72 -12.03 -3.68 -5.70
N GLN A 73 -12.58 -3.10 -4.63
CA GLN A 73 -12.17 -1.79 -4.14
C GLN A 73 -10.76 -1.86 -3.53
N TYR A 74 -9.96 -0.82 -3.75
CA TYR A 74 -8.61 -0.74 -3.23
C TYR A 74 -8.14 0.69 -2.98
N ILE A 75 -7.04 0.82 -2.24
CA ILE A 75 -6.34 2.06 -1.92
C ILE A 75 -4.87 1.85 -2.24
N ASP A 76 -4.34 2.64 -3.18
CA ASP A 76 -2.90 2.70 -3.44
C ASP A 76 -2.29 3.76 -2.52
N LEU A 77 -1.50 3.34 -1.52
CA LEU A 77 -0.91 4.25 -0.55
C LEU A 77 0.35 4.94 -1.08
N LEU A 78 0.95 4.47 -2.19
CA LEU A 78 2.22 5.02 -2.69
C LEU A 78 2.15 6.53 -3.02
N PRO A 79 1.11 7.06 -3.70
CA PRO A 79 1.02 8.49 -3.97
C PRO A 79 0.95 9.34 -2.69
N TYR A 80 0.17 8.90 -1.70
CA TYR A 80 0.03 9.59 -0.41
C TYR A 80 1.35 9.63 0.35
N PHE A 81 2.06 8.50 0.39
CA PHE A 81 3.35 8.39 1.04
C PHE A 81 4.44 9.19 0.32
N LYS A 82 4.44 9.22 -1.02
CA LYS A 82 5.37 10.05 -1.79
C LYS A 82 5.17 11.53 -1.52
N GLU A 83 3.92 11.98 -1.38
CA GLU A 83 3.64 13.38 -1.09
C GLU A 83 4.09 13.76 0.32
N ALA A 84 3.63 13.03 1.35
CA ALA A 84 4.00 13.29 2.74
C ALA A 84 5.51 13.11 2.99
N GLY A 85 6.13 12.14 2.30
CA GLY A 85 7.56 11.84 2.38
C GLY A 85 8.47 12.95 1.85
N LYS A 86 7.92 14.02 1.24
CA LYS A 86 8.69 15.21 0.88
C LYS A 86 9.08 16.04 2.11
N THR A 87 8.30 15.96 3.19
CA THR A 87 8.43 16.82 4.37
C THR A 87 8.52 16.05 5.69
N GLU A 88 8.01 14.82 5.73
CA GLU A 88 7.98 13.98 6.94
C GLU A 88 8.72 12.67 6.69
N ARG A 89 9.42 12.15 7.70
CA ARG A 89 9.91 10.77 7.69
C ARG A 89 8.76 9.85 8.04
N LEU A 90 8.51 8.84 7.20
CA LEU A 90 7.34 7.96 7.32
C LEU A 90 7.70 6.55 7.78
N PHE A 91 8.96 6.14 7.69
CA PHE A 91 9.45 4.83 8.10
C PHE A 91 10.47 4.89 9.23
N LEU A 92 10.58 3.77 9.94
CA LEU A 92 11.65 3.55 10.90
C LEU A 92 12.96 3.31 10.13
N ASP A 93 14.08 3.80 10.65
CA ASP A 93 15.32 3.82 9.85
C ASP A 93 15.96 2.43 9.69
N TYR A 94 15.75 1.52 10.65
CA TYR A 94 16.27 0.14 10.65
C TYR A 94 15.19 -0.93 10.55
N ASP A 95 13.94 -0.50 10.38
CA ASP A 95 12.78 -1.38 10.35
C ASP A 95 11.91 -0.97 9.14
N GLY A 96 11.54 -1.93 8.31
CA GLY A 96 10.75 -1.68 7.09
C GLY A 96 9.31 -1.22 7.35
N HIS A 97 8.85 -1.22 8.61
CA HIS A 97 7.57 -0.69 9.01
C HIS A 97 7.56 0.85 9.07
N TRP A 98 6.38 1.42 8.83
CA TRP A 98 6.18 2.84 9.00
C TRP A 98 6.23 3.27 10.49
N ASN A 99 6.47 4.55 10.74
CA ASN A 99 6.40 5.15 12.05
C ASN A 99 5.00 5.75 12.32
N ALA A 100 4.86 6.61 13.34
CA ALA A 100 3.59 7.25 13.67
C ALA A 100 3.05 8.16 12.53
N ASN A 101 3.92 8.86 11.81
CA ASN A 101 3.53 9.71 10.69
C ASN A 101 3.02 8.85 9.51
N GLY A 102 3.72 7.76 9.17
CA GLY A 102 3.25 6.85 8.13
C GLY A 102 1.94 6.15 8.49
N ASN A 103 1.74 5.77 9.76
CA ASN A 103 0.44 5.29 10.25
C ASN A 103 -0.66 6.34 10.05
N ARG A 104 -0.40 7.61 10.40
CA ARG A 104 -1.36 8.70 10.22
C ARG A 104 -1.77 8.85 8.76
N ILE A 105 -0.79 8.90 7.84
CA ILE A 105 -1.07 9.01 6.39
C ILE A 105 -1.88 7.82 5.87
N ALA A 106 -1.56 6.60 6.30
CA ALA A 106 -2.33 5.41 5.93
C ALA A 106 -3.77 5.46 6.47
N ALA A 107 -3.95 5.90 7.72
CA ALA A 107 -5.25 6.02 8.35
C ALA A 107 -6.14 7.10 7.71
N GLU A 108 -5.57 8.25 7.36
CA GLU A 108 -6.26 9.34 6.64
C GLU A 108 -6.75 8.85 5.27
N ALA A 109 -5.88 8.21 4.48
CA ALA A 109 -6.23 7.65 3.17
C ALA A 109 -7.30 6.55 3.28
N ALA A 110 -7.18 5.67 4.28
CA ALA A 110 -8.17 4.64 4.57
C ALA A 110 -9.53 5.23 4.95
N PHE A 111 -9.55 6.22 5.84
CA PHE A 111 -10.75 6.90 6.28
C PHE A 111 -11.49 7.55 5.10
N GLU A 112 -10.79 8.31 4.25
CA GLU A 112 -11.41 8.94 3.08
C GLU A 112 -12.04 7.92 2.13
N SER A 113 -11.35 6.81 1.88
CA SER A 113 -11.84 5.74 1.00
C SER A 113 -13.08 5.06 1.59
N ILE A 114 -13.03 4.70 2.88
CA ILE A 114 -14.13 4.05 3.58
C ILE A 114 -15.35 4.97 3.63
N MET A 115 -15.17 6.25 3.92
CA MET A 115 -16.28 7.22 3.97
C MET A 115 -16.99 7.36 2.62
N LYS A 116 -16.28 7.29 1.49
CA LYS A 116 -16.89 7.29 0.15
C LYS A 116 -17.77 6.05 -0.08
N LEU A 117 -17.45 4.92 0.53
CA LEU A 117 -18.23 3.68 0.43
C LEU A 117 -19.43 3.64 1.38
N ILE A 118 -19.41 4.41 2.46
CA ILE A 118 -20.46 4.44 3.51
C ILE A 118 -21.50 5.53 3.26
N LYS A 119 -21.22 6.55 2.44
CA LYS A 119 -22.21 7.60 2.14
C LYS A 119 -23.54 6.99 1.69
N PRO A 120 -24.66 7.31 2.36
CA PRO A 120 -25.97 6.82 1.96
C PRO A 120 -26.33 7.36 0.58
N ARG A 121 -26.99 6.52 -0.22
CA ARG A 121 -27.79 7.01 -1.35
C ARG A 121 -28.86 7.96 -0.86
#